data_AF-A0A7Y2JSH5-F1
#
_entry.id   AF-A0A7Y2JSH5-F1
#
_cell.length_a   1.000
_cell.length_b   1.000
_cell.length_c   1.000
_cell.angle_alpha   90.00
_cell.angle_beta   90.00
_cell.angle_gamma   90.00
#
_symmetry.space_group_name_H-M   'P 1'
#
loop_
_entity.id
_entity.type
_entity.pdbx_description
1 polymer ?
#
loop_
_entity_poly.entity_id
_entity_poly.type
_entity_poly.pdbx_seq_one_letter_code
_entity_poly.pdbx_strand_id
1 'polypeptide(L)'
;MMRSRQTARYWLVFAAMLMVWLAAATWLVPPIIEAAHAGRSLPVLNDLISGRASHPLQLYLTLWASLARKLTLLLIALGVLGYLLTAFGSQVKAGAARIVGGGPPFPIRHRDFLLVAVCFGLLTGLSEALFVTIRQLIERMPGWEYAWEVLWMAPLVGGVLFATIGVFVLAGLYVARRRQPTLQLSFWLALYGIFLLLKTLQIGLLPWGALLLASGITVQFVRLAARRPWRVLGAARWTSIGLALLLVVFAGGQRAWKGLVDRRALAALPDPPVGAPNVLLLILDTVRAQSMSLYGYERPTTPTLDRFARQGVVFEHAIAPSSWTLPSHATLFTARHPYEHLADGRIALDGTFPTLAERLVAEGYETAGFVGNLGYTARVSG
;
A
#
# COMPACT_ATOMS: atom_id res chain seq x y z
N MET A 1 -37.47 10.07 -26.77
CA MET A 1 -36.60 9.25 -27.65
C MET A 1 -35.08 9.48 -27.49
N MET A 2 -34.57 10.72 -27.42
CA MET A 2 -33.10 10.94 -27.32
C MET A 2 -32.44 10.42 -26.02
N ARG A 3 -33.18 10.37 -24.91
CA ARG A 3 -32.67 9.93 -23.61
C ARG A 3 -32.34 8.43 -23.56
N SER A 4 -33.19 7.57 -24.14
CA SER A 4 -33.02 6.10 -24.11
C SER A 4 -31.84 5.63 -24.96
N ARG A 5 -31.59 6.27 -26.11
CA ARG A 5 -30.45 5.96 -26.98
C ARG A 5 -29.09 6.29 -26.32
N GLN A 6 -29.05 7.27 -25.42
CA GLN A 6 -27.84 7.65 -24.71
C GLN A 6 -27.52 6.74 -23.52
N THR A 7 -28.53 6.35 -22.73
CA THR A 7 -28.35 5.36 -21.67
C THR A 7 -27.95 4.01 -22.25
N ALA A 8 -28.53 3.61 -23.39
CA ALA A 8 -28.13 2.41 -24.11
C ALA A 8 -26.64 2.45 -24.52
N ARG A 9 -26.15 3.58 -25.06
CA ARG A 9 -24.73 3.74 -25.42
C ARG A 9 -23.78 3.72 -24.23
N TYR A 10 -24.17 4.33 -23.10
CA TYR A 10 -23.38 4.26 -21.87
C TYR A 10 -23.21 2.82 -21.39
N TRP A 11 -24.30 2.06 -21.31
CA TRP A 11 -24.26 0.65 -20.91
C TRP A 11 -23.45 -0.20 -21.88
N LEU A 12 -23.54 0.07 -23.18
CA LEU A 12 -22.81 -0.68 -24.19
C LEU A 12 -21.29 -0.50 -24.02
N VAL A 13 -20.83 0.71 -23.72
CA VAL A 13 -19.40 0.94 -23.51
C VAL A 13 -18.94 0.52 -22.12
N PHE A 14 -19.74 0.77 -21.08
CA PHE A 14 -19.43 0.27 -19.75
C PHE A 14 -19.30 -1.26 -19.76
N ALA A 15 -20.23 -1.95 -20.43
CA ALA A 15 -20.16 -3.39 -20.63
C ALA A 15 -18.93 -3.79 -21.45
N ALA A 16 -18.59 -3.07 -22.53
CA ALA A 16 -17.38 -3.34 -23.30
C ALA A 16 -16.10 -3.19 -22.45
N MET A 17 -15.98 -2.11 -21.67
CA MET A 17 -14.83 -1.89 -20.78
C MET A 17 -14.77 -2.93 -19.66
N LEU A 18 -15.91 -3.29 -19.07
CA LEU A 18 -15.99 -4.32 -18.05
C LEU A 18 -15.65 -5.70 -18.64
N MET A 19 -16.07 -6.01 -19.87
CA MET A 19 -15.68 -7.23 -20.57
C MET A 19 -14.18 -7.26 -20.87
N VAL A 20 -13.59 -6.16 -21.34
CA VAL A 20 -12.13 -6.06 -21.56
C VAL A 20 -11.38 -6.26 -20.25
N TRP A 21 -11.84 -5.63 -19.17
CA TRP A 21 -11.27 -5.83 -17.83
C TRP A 21 -11.38 -7.28 -17.38
N LEU A 22 -12.57 -7.89 -17.49
CA LEU A 22 -12.79 -9.27 -17.09
C LEU A 22 -11.91 -10.23 -17.91
N ALA A 23 -11.86 -10.07 -19.23
CA ALA A 23 -11.01 -10.85 -20.10
C ALA A 23 -9.52 -10.70 -19.74
N ALA A 24 -9.06 -9.48 -19.49
CA ALA A 24 -7.71 -9.25 -19.00
C ALA A 24 -7.48 -9.94 -17.64
N ALA A 25 -8.43 -9.79 -16.71
CA ALA A 25 -8.27 -10.30 -15.36
C ALA A 25 -8.36 -11.82 -15.25
N THR A 26 -9.12 -12.47 -16.12
CA THR A 26 -9.26 -13.93 -16.14
C THR A 26 -8.27 -14.62 -17.06
N TRP A 27 -7.92 -14.02 -18.20
CA TRP A 27 -7.18 -14.73 -19.25
C TRP A 27 -5.81 -14.13 -19.56
N LEU A 28 -5.58 -12.84 -19.32
CA LEU A 28 -4.28 -12.22 -19.61
C LEU A 28 -3.35 -12.25 -18.41
N VAL A 29 -3.83 -11.87 -17.22
CA VAL A 29 -2.99 -11.69 -16.04
C VAL A 29 -2.53 -13.03 -15.42
N PRO A 30 -3.36 -14.08 -15.29
CA PRO A 30 -2.92 -15.33 -14.68
C PRO A 30 -1.72 -15.99 -15.41
N PRO A 31 -1.70 -16.11 -16.75
CA PRO A 31 -0.51 -16.62 -17.46
C PRO A 31 0.74 -15.75 -17.26
N ILE A 32 0.58 -14.43 -17.11
CA ILE A 32 1.71 -13.52 -16.81
C ILE A 32 2.26 -13.81 -15.41
N ILE A 33 1.40 -14.04 -14.42
CA ILE A 33 1.81 -14.41 -13.06
C ILE A 33 2.53 -15.76 -13.07
N GLU A 34 2.02 -16.74 -13.81
CA GLU A 34 2.66 -18.06 -13.98
C GLU A 34 4.04 -17.94 -14.61
N ALA A 35 4.16 -17.17 -15.70
CA ALA A 35 5.42 -16.93 -16.38
C ALA A 35 6.42 -16.19 -15.47
N ALA A 36 5.95 -15.19 -14.72
CA ALA A 36 6.79 -14.40 -13.81
C ALA A 36 7.27 -15.24 -12.61
N HIS A 37 6.41 -16.09 -12.05
CA HIS A 37 6.76 -16.98 -10.95
C HIS A 37 7.81 -18.01 -11.39
N ALA A 38 7.70 -18.52 -12.63
CA ALA A 38 8.68 -19.40 -13.24
C ALA A 38 9.97 -18.69 -13.70
N GLY A 39 10.06 -17.36 -13.57
CA GLY A 39 11.21 -16.57 -14.03
C GLY A 39 11.34 -16.46 -15.56
N ARG A 40 10.27 -16.76 -16.30
CA ARG A 40 10.22 -16.75 -17.78
C ARG A 40 9.57 -15.48 -18.34
N SER A 41 9.16 -14.55 -17.49
CA SER A 41 8.59 -13.26 -17.91
C SER A 41 9.68 -12.18 -18.05
N LEU A 42 9.27 -10.94 -18.32
CA LEU A 42 10.16 -9.79 -18.33
C LEU A 42 10.84 -9.61 -16.96
N PRO A 43 12.11 -9.18 -16.90
CA PRO A 43 12.85 -9.01 -15.64
C PRO A 43 12.08 -8.22 -14.57
N VAL A 44 11.49 -7.09 -14.96
CA VAL A 44 10.67 -6.24 -14.07
C VAL A 44 9.47 -7.00 -13.50
N LEU A 45 8.84 -7.88 -14.28
CA LEU A 45 7.69 -8.67 -13.84
C LEU A 45 8.11 -9.85 -12.96
N ASN A 46 9.28 -10.43 -13.21
CA ASN A 46 9.86 -11.47 -12.36
C ASN A 46 10.20 -10.90 -10.97
N ASP A 47 10.75 -9.69 -10.91
CA ASP A 47 11.13 -9.01 -9.67
C ASP A 47 9.92 -8.56 -8.84
N LEU A 48 8.76 -8.37 -9.48
CA LEU A 48 7.50 -8.08 -8.79
C LEU A 48 6.95 -9.27 -7.99
N ILE A 49 7.36 -10.50 -8.29
CA ILE A 49 6.97 -11.70 -7.54
C ILE A 49 8.03 -12.01 -6.49
N SER A 50 7.90 -11.35 -5.34
CA SER A 50 8.75 -11.58 -4.18
C SER A 50 8.45 -12.93 -3.53
N GLY A 51 9.48 -13.62 -3.02
CA GLY A 51 9.31 -14.91 -2.33
C GLY A 51 8.94 -16.09 -3.24
N ARG A 52 9.27 -16.04 -4.53
CA ARG A 52 9.00 -17.14 -5.48
C ARG A 52 9.59 -18.51 -5.06
N ALA A 53 10.65 -18.50 -4.26
CA ALA A 53 11.26 -19.71 -3.71
C ALA A 53 10.52 -20.26 -2.47
N SER A 54 9.72 -19.43 -1.81
CA SER A 54 9.09 -19.71 -0.51
C SER A 54 7.57 -19.84 -0.56
N HIS A 55 6.92 -19.36 -1.63
CA HIS A 55 5.46 -19.41 -1.75
C HIS A 55 5.00 -20.16 -3.01
N PRO A 56 3.99 -21.02 -2.91
CA PRO A 56 3.46 -21.72 -4.08
C PRO A 56 2.74 -20.74 -5.02
N LEU A 57 2.83 -20.99 -6.32
CA LEU A 57 2.10 -20.27 -7.39
C LEU A 57 0.62 -19.99 -7.02
N GLN A 58 -0.05 -20.99 -6.43
CA GLN A 58 -1.45 -20.89 -6.00
C GLN A 58 -1.73 -19.70 -5.08
N LEU A 59 -0.78 -19.31 -4.22
CA LEU A 59 -0.96 -18.15 -3.34
C LEU A 59 -1.12 -16.87 -4.16
N TYR A 60 -0.25 -16.64 -5.14
CA TYR A 60 -0.27 -15.46 -6.00
C TYR A 60 -1.54 -15.41 -6.86
N LEU A 61 -1.95 -16.55 -7.42
CA LEU A 61 -3.21 -16.65 -8.17
C LEU A 61 -4.44 -16.38 -7.30
N THR A 62 -4.42 -16.83 -6.03
CA THR A 62 -5.52 -16.59 -5.09
C THR A 62 -5.59 -15.13 -4.65
N LEU A 63 -4.43 -14.51 -4.40
CA LEU A 63 -4.32 -13.08 -4.11
C LEU A 63 -4.82 -12.23 -5.29
N TRP A 64 -4.41 -12.59 -6.51
CA TRP A 64 -4.91 -11.96 -7.72
C TRP A 64 -6.43 -12.12 -7.84
N ALA A 65 -6.98 -13.32 -7.68
CA ALA A 65 -8.43 -13.57 -7.77
C ALA A 65 -9.22 -12.78 -6.70
N SER A 66 -8.66 -12.59 -5.50
CA SER A 66 -9.24 -11.74 -4.46
C SER A 66 -9.24 -10.27 -4.87
N LEU A 67 -8.10 -9.76 -5.34
CA LEU A 67 -7.94 -8.37 -5.80
C LEU A 67 -8.84 -8.07 -7.01
N ALA A 68 -8.83 -8.95 -8.01
CA ALA A 68 -9.63 -8.83 -9.23
C ALA A 68 -11.12 -8.78 -8.91
N ARG A 69 -11.61 -9.59 -7.97
CA ARG A 69 -13.01 -9.52 -7.49
C ARG A 69 -13.33 -8.16 -6.86
N LYS A 70 -12.49 -7.67 -5.95
CA LYS A 70 -12.69 -6.37 -5.29
C LYS A 70 -12.70 -5.22 -6.31
N LEU A 71 -11.77 -5.22 -7.25
CA LEU A 71 -11.71 -4.22 -8.33
C LEU A 71 -12.92 -4.31 -9.27
N THR A 72 -13.37 -5.52 -9.60
CA THR A 72 -14.57 -5.72 -10.43
C THR A 72 -15.82 -5.16 -9.75
N LEU A 73 -16.01 -5.44 -8.45
CA LEU A 73 -17.11 -4.87 -7.66
C LEU A 73 -17.05 -3.34 -7.62
N LEU A 74 -15.85 -2.78 -7.46
CA LEU A 74 -15.64 -1.33 -7.49
C LEU A 74 -16.00 -0.74 -8.86
N LEU A 75 -15.57 -1.37 -9.96
CA LEU A 75 -15.89 -0.94 -11.33
C LEU A 75 -17.40 -1.00 -11.59
N ILE A 76 -18.08 -2.05 -11.12
CA ILE A 76 -19.55 -2.16 -11.20
C ILE A 76 -20.21 -1.04 -10.41
N ALA A 77 -19.78 -0.79 -9.17
CA ALA A 77 -20.32 0.29 -8.34
C ALA A 77 -20.13 1.67 -8.99
N LEU A 78 -18.96 1.94 -9.57
CA LEU A 78 -18.67 3.15 -10.33
C LEU A 78 -19.52 3.25 -11.60
N GLY A 79 -19.75 2.13 -12.29
CA GLY A 79 -20.62 2.02 -13.45
C GLY A 79 -22.08 2.33 -13.13
N VAL A 80 -22.60 1.78 -12.03
CA VAL A 80 -23.95 2.06 -11.50
C VAL A 80 -24.06 3.53 -11.09
N LEU A 81 -23.06 4.06 -10.40
CA LEU A 81 -23.02 5.48 -10.02
C LEU A 81 -23.05 6.38 -11.27
N GLY A 82 -22.23 6.09 -12.28
CA GLY A 82 -22.23 6.81 -13.55
C GLY A 82 -23.57 6.67 -14.30
N TYR A 83 -24.26 5.53 -14.20
CA TYR A 83 -25.62 5.36 -14.72
C TYR A 83 -26.62 6.24 -13.97
N LEU A 84 -26.62 6.23 -12.64
CA LEU A 84 -27.52 7.07 -11.83
C LEU A 84 -27.31 8.56 -12.16
N LEU A 85 -26.06 8.97 -12.31
CA LEU A 85 -25.68 10.32 -12.73
C LEU A 85 -26.13 10.67 -14.16
N THR A 86 -26.16 9.70 -15.08
CA THR A 86 -26.61 9.93 -16.46
C THR A 86 -28.13 9.90 -16.61
N ALA A 87 -28.81 8.97 -15.93
CA ALA A 87 -30.25 8.74 -15.95
C ALA A 87 -31.01 9.84 -15.19
N PHE A 88 -30.61 10.11 -13.95
CA PHE A 88 -31.21 11.15 -13.09
C PHE A 88 -30.55 12.52 -13.27
N GLY A 89 -29.62 12.66 -14.22
CA GLY A 89 -28.84 13.88 -14.41
C GLY A 89 -29.63 15.18 -14.53
N SER A 90 -30.91 15.19 -14.94
CA SER A 90 -31.73 16.42 -14.93
C SER A 90 -32.30 16.75 -13.54
N GLN A 91 -32.70 15.74 -12.76
CA GLN A 91 -33.18 15.92 -11.38
C GLN A 91 -32.01 16.20 -10.44
N VAL A 92 -30.88 15.51 -10.65
CA VAL A 92 -29.59 15.82 -10.01
C VAL A 92 -29.13 17.22 -10.41
N LYS A 93 -29.27 17.65 -11.68
CA LYS A 93 -29.00 19.05 -12.08
C LYS A 93 -29.94 20.04 -11.42
N ALA A 94 -31.23 19.76 -11.30
CA ALA A 94 -32.20 20.65 -10.67
C ALA A 94 -31.91 20.78 -9.16
N GLY A 95 -31.61 19.67 -8.48
CA GLY A 95 -31.18 19.65 -7.08
C GLY A 95 -29.81 20.32 -6.89
N ALA A 96 -28.83 20.00 -7.72
CA ALA A 96 -27.50 20.61 -7.69
C ALA A 96 -27.55 22.10 -8.05
N ALA A 97 -28.39 22.55 -8.98
CA ALA A 97 -28.56 23.97 -9.30
C ALA A 97 -29.21 24.74 -8.14
N ARG A 98 -30.17 24.13 -7.43
CA ARG A 98 -30.73 24.69 -6.18
C ARG A 98 -29.70 24.74 -5.05
N ILE A 99 -28.81 23.76 -4.97
CA ILE A 99 -27.79 23.68 -3.91
C ILE A 99 -26.58 24.59 -4.22
N VAL A 100 -26.10 24.63 -5.46
CA VAL A 100 -24.84 25.26 -5.87
C VAL A 100 -25.01 26.73 -6.27
N GLY A 101 -26.25 27.15 -6.57
CA GLY A 101 -26.55 28.45 -7.14
C GLY A 101 -26.22 28.45 -8.64
N GLY A 102 -27.18 28.84 -9.48
CA GLY A 102 -27.06 28.80 -10.94
C GLY A 102 -25.95 29.71 -11.48
N GLY A 103 -24.71 29.21 -11.53
CA GLY A 103 -23.61 29.80 -12.27
C GLY A 103 -23.46 29.16 -13.67
N PRO A 104 -22.89 29.87 -14.66
CA PRO A 104 -22.68 29.34 -15.99
C PRO A 104 -21.79 28.08 -15.97
N PRO A 105 -22.00 27.10 -16.88
CA PRO A 105 -21.21 25.88 -16.94
C PRO A 105 -19.74 26.20 -17.24
N PHE A 106 -18.87 25.84 -16.31
CA PHE A 106 -17.44 26.17 -16.34
C PHE A 106 -16.65 25.22 -17.27
N PRO A 107 -15.96 25.64 -18.34
CA PRO A 107 -15.26 24.71 -19.24
C PRO A 107 -13.94 24.19 -18.63
N ILE A 108 -14.00 23.14 -17.79
CA ILE A 108 -12.81 22.41 -17.31
C ILE A 108 -12.20 21.67 -18.50
N ARG A 109 -10.92 21.91 -18.82
CA ARG A 109 -10.19 21.12 -19.82
C ARG A 109 -9.81 19.77 -19.18
N HIS A 110 -9.66 18.72 -19.97
CA HIS A 110 -9.31 17.38 -19.44
C HIS A 110 -8.03 17.39 -18.57
N ARG A 111 -7.05 18.23 -18.91
CA ARG A 111 -5.83 18.43 -18.12
C ARG A 111 -6.10 19.01 -16.72
N ASP A 112 -7.08 19.90 -16.61
CA ASP A 112 -7.42 20.57 -15.35
C ASP A 112 -8.13 19.58 -14.42
N PHE A 113 -8.89 18.63 -14.99
CA PHE A 113 -9.49 17.53 -14.25
C PHE A 113 -8.45 16.56 -13.66
N LEU A 114 -7.44 16.18 -14.43
CA LEU A 114 -6.35 15.33 -13.94
C LEU A 114 -5.51 16.04 -12.88
N LEU A 115 -5.28 17.35 -13.04
CA LEU A 115 -4.59 18.15 -12.02
C LEU A 115 -5.32 18.12 -10.68
N VAL A 116 -6.64 18.30 -10.70
CA VAL A 116 -7.48 18.22 -9.49
C VAL A 116 -7.42 16.81 -8.91
N ALA A 117 -7.49 15.76 -9.73
CA ALA A 117 -7.36 14.37 -9.30
C ALA A 117 -6.06 14.12 -8.54
N VAL A 118 -4.93 14.52 -9.12
CA VAL A 118 -3.60 14.41 -8.51
C VAL A 118 -3.54 15.19 -7.19
N CYS A 119 -4.00 16.44 -7.18
CA CYS A 119 -4.03 17.27 -5.97
C CYS A 119 -4.78 16.57 -4.82
N PHE A 120 -5.95 16.02 -5.11
CA PHE A 120 -6.75 15.30 -4.12
C PHE A 120 -6.06 14.01 -3.67
N GLY A 121 -5.48 13.25 -4.59
CA GLY A 121 -4.72 12.05 -4.25
C GLY A 121 -3.54 12.33 -3.33
N LEU A 122 -2.77 13.39 -3.60
CA LEU A 122 -1.65 13.81 -2.76
C LEU A 122 -2.12 14.21 -1.34
N LEU A 123 -3.20 15.00 -1.24
CA LEU A 123 -3.77 15.42 0.05
C LEU A 123 -4.37 14.26 0.84
N THR A 124 -5.05 13.34 0.16
CA THR A 124 -5.55 12.07 0.70
C THR A 124 -4.42 11.27 1.32
N GLY A 125 -3.36 11.02 0.56
CA GLY A 125 -2.22 10.25 1.06
C GLY A 125 -1.45 10.96 2.18
N LEU A 126 -1.37 12.30 2.16
CA LEU A 126 -0.79 13.09 3.26
C LEU A 126 -1.63 12.98 4.53
N SER A 127 -2.94 12.99 4.40
CA SER A 127 -3.87 12.81 5.52
C SER A 127 -3.74 11.40 6.13
N GLU A 128 -3.53 10.38 5.29
CA GLU A 128 -3.24 9.02 5.74
C GLU A 128 -1.89 8.92 6.47
N ALA A 129 -0.83 9.50 5.91
CA ALA A 129 0.47 9.56 6.57
C ALA A 129 0.39 10.25 7.93
N LEU A 130 -0.31 11.39 8.01
CA LEU A 130 -0.50 12.12 9.26
C LEU A 130 -1.31 11.31 10.26
N PHE A 131 -2.39 10.67 9.82
CA PHE A 131 -3.21 9.80 10.67
C PHE A 131 -2.40 8.66 11.27
N VAL A 132 -1.62 7.97 10.44
CA VAL A 132 -0.72 6.90 10.87
C VAL A 132 0.29 7.42 11.89
N THR A 133 0.90 8.57 11.61
CA THR A 133 1.90 9.19 12.51
C THR A 133 1.29 9.58 13.85
N ILE A 134 0.11 10.23 13.85
CA ILE A 134 -0.60 10.61 15.08
C ILE A 134 -0.95 9.37 15.89
N ARG A 135 -1.48 8.34 15.23
CA ARG A 135 -1.84 7.09 15.89
C ARG A 135 -0.62 6.42 16.52
N GLN A 136 0.51 6.41 15.82
CA GLN A 136 1.77 5.89 16.33
C GLN A 136 2.29 6.68 17.55
N LEU A 137 2.11 8.01 17.58
CA LEU A 137 2.47 8.85 18.72
C LEU A 137 1.56 8.65 19.94
N ILE A 138 0.26 8.39 19.72
CA ILE A 138 -0.75 8.27 20.79
C ILE A 138 -0.83 6.84 21.33
N GLU A 139 -0.98 5.84 20.46
CA GLU A 139 -1.35 4.49 20.88
C GLU A 139 -0.14 3.65 21.32
N ARG A 140 1.10 4.08 21.04
CA ARG A 140 2.37 3.38 21.37
C ARG A 140 2.24 1.85 21.34
N MET A 141 1.54 1.29 20.35
CA MET A 141 1.35 -0.15 20.27
C MET A 141 2.64 -0.78 19.74
N PRO A 142 3.36 -1.58 20.54
CA PRO A 142 4.59 -2.21 20.09
C PRO A 142 4.29 -3.16 18.92
N GLY A 143 5.09 -3.09 17.85
CA GLY A 143 4.96 -3.94 16.67
C GLY A 143 4.14 -3.38 15.48
N TRP A 144 3.50 -2.21 15.62
CA TRP A 144 2.76 -1.53 14.53
C TRP A 144 3.32 -0.15 14.19
N GLU A 145 4.62 0.04 14.38
CA GLU A 145 5.27 1.28 13.97
C GLU A 145 5.48 1.27 12.45
N TYR A 146 4.89 2.24 11.79
CA TYR A 146 5.00 2.38 10.34
C TYR A 146 6.35 3.00 10.02
N ALA A 147 7.01 2.49 8.99
CA ALA A 147 8.26 3.07 8.49
C ALA A 147 8.04 4.55 8.13
N TRP A 148 9.03 5.42 8.41
CA TRP A 148 8.89 6.88 8.27
C TRP A 148 8.74 7.27 6.79
N GLU A 149 9.11 6.36 5.90
CA GLU A 149 8.84 6.37 4.47
C GLU A 149 7.34 6.54 4.14
N VAL A 150 6.43 6.13 5.05
CA VAL A 150 4.98 6.34 4.88
C VAL A 150 4.63 7.82 4.65
N LEU A 151 5.42 8.74 5.22
CA LEU A 151 5.21 10.18 5.12
C LEU A 151 5.25 10.71 3.69
N TRP A 152 6.06 10.10 2.82
CA TRP A 152 6.13 10.47 1.41
C TRP A 152 5.51 9.42 0.50
N MET A 153 5.53 8.14 0.89
CA MET A 153 4.94 7.06 0.11
C MET A 153 3.42 7.17 0.02
N ALA A 154 2.72 7.42 1.14
CA ALA A 154 1.26 7.48 1.12
C ALA A 154 0.74 8.63 0.23
N PRO A 155 1.24 9.88 0.31
CA PRO A 155 0.91 10.92 -0.66
C PRO A 155 1.17 10.52 -2.11
N LEU A 156 2.34 9.94 -2.41
CA LEU A 156 2.72 9.53 -3.76
C LEU A 156 1.74 8.49 -4.32
N VAL A 157 1.46 7.44 -3.54
CA VAL A 157 0.50 6.38 -3.90
C VAL A 157 -0.89 6.96 -4.09
N GLY A 158 -1.33 7.82 -3.17
CA GLY A 158 -2.62 8.52 -3.29
C GLY A 158 -2.70 9.33 -4.60
N GLY A 159 -1.66 10.09 -4.93
CA GLY A 159 -1.54 10.85 -6.17
C GLY A 159 -1.67 9.97 -7.42
N VAL A 160 -0.92 8.85 -7.47
CA VAL A 160 -0.96 7.89 -8.59
C VAL A 160 -2.31 7.21 -8.71
N LEU A 161 -2.89 6.79 -7.59
CA LEU A 161 -4.19 6.12 -7.55
C LEU A 161 -5.30 7.03 -8.08
N PHE A 162 -5.37 8.27 -7.59
CA PHE A 162 -6.37 9.22 -8.03
C PHE A 162 -6.12 9.68 -9.47
N ALA A 163 -4.87 9.87 -9.90
CA ALA A 163 -4.57 10.14 -11.31
C ALA A 163 -5.12 9.03 -12.22
N THR A 164 -4.88 7.77 -11.84
CA THR A 164 -5.33 6.58 -12.57
C THR A 164 -6.86 6.53 -12.65
N ILE A 165 -7.56 6.67 -11.52
CA ILE A 165 -9.02 6.77 -11.48
C ILE A 165 -9.51 7.90 -12.40
N GLY A 166 -8.78 9.01 -12.44
CA GLY A 166 -9.14 10.16 -13.24
C GLY A 166 -9.05 9.93 -14.74
N VAL A 167 -8.02 9.21 -15.18
CA VAL A 167 -7.90 8.77 -16.57
C VAL A 167 -9.10 7.90 -16.96
N PHE A 168 -9.49 6.93 -16.13
CA PHE A 168 -10.66 6.08 -16.40
C PHE A 168 -11.97 6.86 -16.48
N VAL A 169 -12.16 7.85 -15.61
CA VAL A 169 -13.36 8.69 -15.61
C VAL A 169 -13.41 9.58 -16.84
N LEU A 170 -12.28 10.18 -17.22
CA LEU A 170 -12.19 10.96 -18.46
C LEU A 170 -12.47 10.09 -19.68
N ALA A 171 -11.94 8.86 -19.73
CA ALA A 171 -12.22 7.91 -20.80
C ALA A 171 -13.73 7.60 -20.89
N GLY A 172 -14.38 7.31 -19.75
CA GLY A 172 -15.83 7.07 -19.70
C GLY A 172 -16.65 8.29 -20.15
N LEU A 173 -16.26 9.50 -19.76
CA LEU A 173 -16.94 10.74 -20.15
C LEU A 173 -16.72 11.11 -21.63
N TYR A 174 -15.51 10.86 -22.15
CA TYR A 174 -15.18 11.03 -23.57
C TYR A 174 -16.08 10.16 -24.43
N VAL A 175 -16.19 8.88 -24.08
CA VAL A 175 -17.08 7.93 -24.76
C VAL A 175 -18.54 8.36 -24.64
N ALA A 176 -18.99 8.79 -23.46
CA ALA A 176 -20.36 9.23 -23.24
C ALA A 176 -20.74 10.51 -24.01
N ARG A 177 -19.81 11.14 -24.74
CA ARG A 177 -19.96 12.42 -25.46
C ARG A 177 -20.59 13.54 -24.62
N ARG A 178 -20.41 13.49 -23.28
CA ARG A 178 -20.94 14.50 -22.35
C ARG A 178 -19.82 15.42 -21.89
N ARG A 179 -19.77 16.64 -22.45
CA ARG A 179 -19.01 17.75 -21.87
C ARG A 179 -19.80 18.33 -20.69
N GLN A 180 -19.69 17.72 -19.51
CA GLN A 180 -20.32 18.24 -18.29
C GLN A 180 -19.31 18.41 -17.13
N PRO A 181 -18.65 19.56 -17.08
CA PRO A 181 -17.58 19.86 -16.13
C PRO A 181 -18.03 19.94 -14.65
N THR A 182 -19.30 20.25 -14.39
CA THR A 182 -19.87 20.20 -13.02
C THR A 182 -19.97 18.77 -12.47
N LEU A 183 -20.26 17.79 -13.32
CA LEU A 183 -20.34 16.37 -12.95
C LEU A 183 -18.96 15.77 -12.64
N GLN A 184 -17.94 16.27 -13.33
CA GLN A 184 -16.53 15.91 -13.15
C GLN A 184 -16.01 16.34 -11.78
N LEU A 185 -16.32 17.56 -11.35
CA LEU A 185 -15.88 18.08 -10.06
C LEU A 185 -16.61 17.43 -8.88
N SER A 186 -17.92 17.19 -9.01
CA SER A 186 -18.72 16.47 -8.01
C SER A 186 -18.27 15.01 -7.81
N PHE A 187 -17.71 14.37 -8.86
CA PHE A 187 -17.18 13.02 -8.79
C PHE A 187 -15.93 12.92 -7.91
N TRP A 188 -14.98 13.85 -8.05
CA TRP A 188 -13.78 13.88 -7.21
C TRP A 188 -14.08 14.17 -5.74
N LEU A 189 -15.05 15.05 -5.51
CA LEU A 189 -15.44 15.41 -4.15
C LEU A 189 -16.21 14.28 -3.47
N ALA A 190 -16.99 13.52 -4.23
CA ALA A 190 -17.57 12.28 -3.73
C ALA A 190 -16.49 11.23 -3.39
N LEU A 191 -15.45 11.07 -4.21
CA LEU A 191 -14.34 10.16 -3.93
C LEU A 191 -13.50 10.57 -2.71
N TYR A 192 -13.20 11.87 -2.58
CA TYR A 192 -12.50 12.40 -1.42
C TYR A 192 -13.35 12.31 -0.14
N GLY A 193 -14.66 12.57 -0.25
CA GLY A 193 -15.62 12.36 0.83
C GLY A 193 -15.71 10.90 1.26
N ILE A 194 -15.69 9.95 0.31
CA ILE A 194 -15.67 8.50 0.60
C ILE A 194 -14.34 8.09 1.24
N PHE A 195 -13.21 8.68 0.83
CA PHE A 195 -11.93 8.42 1.50
C PHE A 195 -11.91 8.91 2.95
N LEU A 196 -12.39 10.15 3.19
CA LEU A 196 -12.55 10.69 4.53
C LEU A 196 -13.53 9.87 5.38
N LEU A 197 -14.60 9.35 4.77
CA LEU A 197 -15.56 8.42 5.38
C LEU A 197 -14.87 7.12 5.84
N LEU A 198 -14.05 6.51 4.98
CA LEU A 198 -13.36 5.26 5.29
C LEU A 198 -12.32 5.43 6.42
N LYS A 199 -11.69 6.60 6.53
CA LYS A 199 -10.75 6.92 7.62
C LYS A 199 -11.45 7.27 8.94
N THR A 200 -12.57 7.98 8.90
CA THR A 200 -13.37 8.29 10.10
C THR A 200 -14.01 7.06 10.72
N LEU A 201 -14.32 6.02 9.93
CA LEU A 201 -14.71 4.69 10.43
C LEU A 201 -13.61 4.00 11.26
N GLN A 202 -12.32 4.32 11.04
CA GLN A 202 -11.21 3.80 11.85
C GLN A 202 -11.02 4.56 13.19
N ILE A 203 -11.67 5.72 13.37
CA ILE A 203 -11.62 6.55 14.59
C ILE A 203 -12.79 6.20 15.54
N GLY A 204 -13.63 5.22 15.20
CA GLY A 204 -14.79 4.83 16.01
C GLY A 204 -15.99 5.77 15.92
N LEU A 205 -16.01 6.69 14.93
CA LEU A 205 -17.21 7.48 14.64
C LEU A 205 -18.32 6.57 14.08
N LEU A 206 -19.56 6.83 14.49
CA LEU A 206 -20.75 6.20 13.91
C LEU A 206 -20.74 6.41 12.37
N PRO A 207 -20.87 5.34 11.56
CA PRO A 207 -20.78 5.40 10.09
C PRO A 207 -21.63 6.50 9.44
N TRP A 208 -22.78 6.79 10.04
CA TRP A 208 -23.74 7.79 9.57
C TRP A 208 -23.27 9.23 9.78
N GLY A 209 -22.61 9.53 10.90
CA GLY A 209 -22.06 10.87 11.16
C GLY A 209 -20.94 11.22 10.19
N ALA A 210 -20.13 10.23 9.86
CA ALA A 210 -19.07 10.35 8.86
C ALA A 210 -19.63 10.59 7.44
N LEU A 211 -20.73 9.91 7.07
CA LEU A 211 -21.44 10.14 5.80
C LEU A 211 -22.00 11.57 5.70
N LEU A 212 -22.59 12.07 6.79
CA LEU A 212 -23.13 13.44 6.84
C LEU A 212 -22.02 14.50 6.73
N LEU A 213 -20.90 14.33 7.44
CA LEU A 213 -19.75 15.23 7.33
C LEU A 213 -19.12 15.22 5.94
N ALA A 214 -18.89 14.02 5.38
CA ALA A 214 -18.33 13.87 4.04
C ALA A 214 -19.21 14.52 2.96
N SER A 215 -20.52 14.32 3.04
CA SER A 215 -21.48 14.94 2.12
C SER A 215 -21.56 16.46 2.31
N GLY A 216 -21.55 16.96 3.53
CA GLY A 216 -21.53 18.40 3.84
C GLY A 216 -20.30 19.12 3.30
N ILE A 217 -19.10 18.58 3.56
CA ILE A 217 -17.82 19.13 3.05
C ILE A 217 -17.82 19.11 1.52
N THR A 218 -18.26 18.01 0.91
CA THR A 218 -18.40 17.87 -0.55
C THR A 218 -19.28 18.98 -1.13
N VAL A 219 -20.46 19.21 -0.56
CA VAL A 219 -21.40 20.25 -1.03
C VAL A 219 -20.79 21.65 -0.92
N GLN A 220 -20.16 21.98 0.20
CA GLN A 220 -19.55 23.31 0.40
C GLN A 220 -18.37 23.55 -0.54
N PHE A 221 -17.55 22.53 -0.79
CA PHE A 221 -16.45 22.65 -1.73
C PHE A 221 -16.95 22.77 -3.18
N VAL A 222 -17.96 22.01 -3.60
CA VAL A 222 -18.60 22.17 -4.92
C VAL A 222 -19.09 23.62 -5.08
N ARG A 223 -19.77 24.17 -4.06
CA ARG A 223 -20.23 25.56 -4.04
C ARG A 223 -19.09 26.56 -4.21
N LEU A 224 -18.01 26.39 -3.46
CA LEU A 224 -16.84 27.26 -3.52
C LEU A 224 -16.18 27.22 -4.91
N ALA A 225 -16.00 26.02 -5.45
CA ALA A 225 -15.36 25.81 -6.73
C ALA A 225 -16.24 26.27 -7.91
N ALA A 226 -17.56 26.19 -7.79
CA ALA A 226 -18.49 26.78 -8.76
C ALA A 226 -18.45 28.32 -8.72
N ARG A 227 -18.30 28.93 -7.53
CA ARG A 227 -18.22 30.39 -7.37
C ARG A 227 -16.88 30.99 -7.80
N ARG A 228 -15.76 30.29 -7.58
CA ARG A 228 -14.40 30.81 -7.80
C ARG A 228 -13.47 29.77 -8.44
N PRO A 229 -13.75 29.32 -9.68
CA PRO A 229 -13.08 28.18 -10.28
C PRO A 229 -11.59 28.42 -10.56
N TRP A 230 -11.22 29.62 -11.02
CA TRP A 230 -9.82 29.96 -11.30
C TRP A 230 -8.95 29.96 -10.04
N ARG A 231 -9.50 30.38 -8.90
CA ARG A 231 -8.81 30.31 -7.62
C ARG A 231 -8.63 28.87 -7.15
N VAL A 232 -9.62 28.01 -7.35
CA VAL A 232 -9.53 26.58 -7.02
C VAL A 232 -8.52 25.85 -7.91
N LEU A 233 -8.52 26.09 -9.22
CA LEU A 233 -7.53 25.51 -10.12
C LEU A 233 -6.12 26.03 -9.86
N GLY A 234 -5.99 27.34 -9.60
CA GLY A 234 -4.72 27.95 -9.20
C GLY A 234 -4.19 27.33 -7.90
N ALA A 235 -5.04 27.22 -6.88
CA ALA A 235 -4.71 26.57 -5.63
C ALA A 235 -4.31 25.10 -5.84
N ALA A 236 -5.13 24.31 -6.55
CA ALA A 236 -4.83 22.91 -6.83
C ALA A 236 -3.50 22.72 -7.56
N ARG A 237 -3.18 23.61 -8.53
CA ARG A 237 -1.90 23.59 -9.24
C ARG A 237 -0.73 23.84 -8.30
N TRP A 238 -0.77 24.94 -7.55
CA TRP A 238 0.32 25.32 -6.65
C TRP A 238 0.46 24.34 -5.47
N THR A 239 -0.65 23.81 -4.94
CA THR A 239 -0.64 22.76 -3.93
C THR A 239 -0.03 21.48 -4.48
N SER A 240 -0.40 21.04 -5.69
CA SER A 240 0.19 19.83 -6.30
C SER A 240 1.70 19.99 -6.53
N ILE A 241 2.13 21.13 -7.05
CA ILE A 241 3.56 21.43 -7.27
C ILE A 241 4.29 21.49 -5.92
N GLY A 242 3.75 22.21 -4.95
CA GLY A 242 4.34 22.34 -3.62
C GLY A 242 4.47 20.99 -2.92
N LEU A 243 3.42 20.17 -2.94
CA LEU A 243 3.46 18.81 -2.39
C LEU A 243 4.43 17.92 -3.15
N ALA A 244 4.46 17.95 -4.50
CA ALA A 244 5.40 17.15 -5.26
C ALA A 244 6.87 17.52 -4.95
N LEU A 245 7.18 18.83 -4.86
CA LEU A 245 8.51 19.31 -4.47
C LEU A 245 8.84 18.89 -3.03
N LEU A 246 7.89 19.04 -2.10
CA LEU A 246 8.06 18.60 -0.72
C LEU A 246 8.36 17.10 -0.65
N LEU A 247 7.64 16.28 -1.42
CA LEU A 247 7.85 14.82 -1.46
C LEU A 247 9.23 14.47 -2.01
N VAL A 248 9.68 15.14 -3.07
CA VAL A 248 11.03 14.92 -3.64
C VAL A 248 12.10 15.33 -2.65
N VAL A 249 11.97 16.51 -2.03
CA VAL A 249 12.90 16.99 -1.01
C VAL A 249 12.92 16.07 0.20
N PHE A 250 11.76 15.62 0.67
CA PHE A 250 11.65 14.74 1.82
C PHE A 250 12.20 13.34 1.53
N ALA A 251 11.83 12.73 0.39
CA ALA A 251 12.34 11.42 0.00
C ALA A 251 13.86 11.46 -0.27
N GLY A 252 14.34 12.48 -0.97
CA GLY A 252 15.77 12.70 -1.22
C GLY A 252 16.54 12.96 0.07
N GLY A 253 16.00 13.82 0.94
CA GLY A 253 16.55 14.14 2.25
C GLY A 253 16.62 12.92 3.17
N GLN A 254 15.55 12.13 3.26
CA GLN A 254 15.53 10.90 4.06
C GLN A 254 16.56 9.88 3.56
N ARG A 255 16.66 9.69 2.23
CA ARG A 255 17.64 8.76 1.64
C ARG A 255 19.07 9.23 1.83
N ALA A 256 19.34 10.52 1.64
CA ALA A 256 20.66 11.11 1.85
C ALA A 256 21.05 11.07 3.33
N TRP A 257 20.12 11.40 4.23
CA TRP A 257 20.33 11.33 5.67
C TRP A 257 20.65 9.91 6.13
N LYS A 258 19.83 8.93 5.72
CA LYS A 258 20.07 7.51 6.01
C LYS A 258 21.43 7.06 5.49
N GLY A 259 21.75 7.38 4.22
CA GLY A 259 23.05 7.04 3.64
C GLY A 259 24.23 7.69 4.38
N LEU A 260 24.07 8.91 4.88
CA LEU A 260 25.11 9.58 5.68
C LEU A 260 25.28 8.93 7.06
N VAL A 261 24.17 8.62 7.74
CA VAL A 261 24.18 7.95 9.05
C VAL A 261 24.79 6.56 8.93
N ASP A 262 24.36 5.77 7.95
CA ASP A 262 24.87 4.41 7.72
C ASP A 262 26.37 4.44 7.41
N ARG A 263 26.83 5.34 6.50
CA ARG A 263 28.26 5.49 6.20
C ARG A 263 29.09 5.90 7.42
N ARG A 264 28.57 6.80 8.26
CA ARG A 264 29.25 7.21 9.48
C ARG A 264 29.33 6.07 10.50
N ALA A 265 28.24 5.30 10.64
CA ALA A 265 28.20 4.15 11.53
C ALA A 265 29.20 3.08 11.09
N LEU A 266 29.24 2.76 9.80
CA LEU A 266 30.19 1.80 9.23
C LEU A 266 31.65 2.27 9.35
N ALA A 267 31.92 3.55 9.09
CA ALA A 267 33.27 4.12 9.24
C ALA A 267 33.74 4.20 10.69
N ALA A 268 32.83 4.11 11.66
CA ALA A 268 33.13 4.11 13.08
C ALA A 268 33.31 2.70 13.67
N LEU A 269 33.13 1.64 12.86
CA LEU A 269 33.36 0.27 13.31
C LEU A 269 34.85 0.06 13.60
N PRO A 270 35.19 -0.72 14.64
CA PRO A 270 36.56 -1.18 14.83
C PRO A 270 36.95 -2.15 13.70
N ASP A 271 38.25 -2.35 13.50
CA ASP A 271 38.72 -3.36 12.56
C ASP A 271 38.36 -4.76 13.07
N PRO A 272 37.81 -5.64 12.21
CA PRO A 272 37.49 -7.00 12.62
C PRO A 272 38.77 -7.79 12.92
N PRO A 273 38.71 -8.81 13.80
CA PRO A 273 39.84 -9.67 14.08
C PRO A 273 40.42 -10.31 12.81
N VAL A 274 41.74 -10.48 12.76
CA VAL A 274 42.42 -11.12 11.63
C VAL A 274 41.87 -12.54 11.42
N GLY A 275 41.35 -12.81 10.23
CA GLY A 275 40.76 -14.12 9.88
C GLY A 275 39.31 -14.31 10.32
N ALA A 276 38.63 -13.26 10.79
CA ALA A 276 37.20 -13.28 11.08
C ALA A 276 36.36 -13.76 9.87
N PRO A 277 35.50 -14.79 10.03
CA PRO A 277 34.67 -15.29 8.93
C PRO A 277 33.41 -14.44 8.74
N ASN A 278 32.86 -14.41 7.52
CA ASN A 278 31.52 -13.89 7.32
C ASN A 278 30.47 -14.82 7.95
N VAL A 279 29.49 -14.26 8.65
CA VAL A 279 28.42 -15.03 9.32
C VAL A 279 27.09 -14.78 8.60
N LEU A 280 26.41 -15.84 8.20
CA LEU A 280 25.06 -15.79 7.63
C LEU A 280 24.09 -16.59 8.51
N LEU A 281 23.15 -15.89 9.15
CA LEU A 281 22.07 -16.49 9.92
C LEU A 281 20.81 -16.59 9.06
N LEU A 282 20.43 -17.82 8.68
CA LEU A 282 19.20 -18.09 7.94
C LEU A 282 18.13 -18.66 8.87
N ILE A 283 16.99 -17.98 8.96
CA ILE A 283 15.87 -18.39 9.81
C ILE A 283 14.66 -18.72 8.94
N LEU A 284 14.08 -19.90 9.16
CA LEU A 284 12.81 -20.32 8.58
C LEU A 284 11.72 -20.19 9.64
N ASP A 285 10.87 -19.17 9.53
CA ASP A 285 9.83 -18.93 10.53
C ASP A 285 8.73 -19.99 10.47
N THR A 286 8.29 -20.46 11.64
CA THR A 286 7.28 -21.51 11.83
C THR A 286 7.61 -22.87 11.20
N VAL A 287 8.86 -23.10 10.80
CA VAL A 287 9.27 -24.39 10.24
C VAL A 287 9.22 -25.49 11.30
N ARG A 288 8.81 -26.69 10.90
CA ARG A 288 8.83 -27.88 11.76
C ARG A 288 9.84 -28.87 11.22
N ALA A 289 10.69 -29.42 12.08
CA ALA A 289 11.66 -30.46 11.72
C ALA A 289 10.98 -31.64 11.01
N GLN A 290 9.83 -32.11 11.52
CA GLN A 290 9.04 -33.20 10.91
C GLN A 290 8.55 -32.92 9.48
N SER A 291 8.59 -31.67 9.02
CA SER A 291 8.19 -31.27 7.66
C SER A 291 9.39 -31.12 6.71
N MET A 292 10.62 -31.40 7.15
CA MET A 292 11.86 -31.20 6.39
C MET A 292 12.44 -32.55 5.96
N SER A 293 12.80 -32.70 4.68
CA SER A 293 13.47 -33.91 4.19
C SER A 293 14.81 -34.16 4.89
N LEU A 294 15.48 -33.10 5.35
CA LEU A 294 16.68 -33.17 6.18
C LEU A 294 16.50 -34.04 7.43
N TYR A 295 15.30 -34.04 8.01
CA TYR A 295 14.95 -34.78 9.23
C TYR A 295 14.07 -36.01 8.92
N GLY A 296 14.09 -36.50 7.68
CA GLY A 296 13.41 -37.75 7.29
C GLY A 296 11.97 -37.61 6.80
N TYR A 297 11.50 -36.39 6.48
CA TYR A 297 10.21 -36.24 5.83
C TYR A 297 10.20 -36.87 4.43
N GLU A 298 9.14 -37.63 4.10
CA GLU A 298 9.08 -38.46 2.88
C GLU A 298 9.22 -37.66 1.58
N ARG A 299 8.81 -36.39 1.57
CA ARG A 299 8.88 -35.52 0.40
C ARG A 299 10.16 -34.69 0.46
N PRO A 300 10.84 -34.43 -0.68
CA PRO A 300 12.04 -33.58 -0.74
C PRO A 300 11.67 -32.10 -0.57
N THR A 301 11.34 -31.69 0.64
CA THR A 301 10.91 -30.32 0.97
C THR A 301 12.07 -29.35 1.18
N THR A 302 13.26 -29.85 1.52
CA THR A 302 14.45 -29.03 1.80
C THR A 302 15.71 -29.45 1.03
N PRO A 303 15.64 -29.82 -0.27
CA PRO A 303 16.74 -30.47 -0.99
C PRO A 303 18.05 -29.66 -1.02
N THR A 304 17.95 -28.33 -1.06
CA THR A 304 19.12 -27.44 -0.97
C THR A 304 19.79 -27.50 0.40
N LEU A 305 18.99 -27.53 1.46
CA LEU A 305 19.49 -27.63 2.83
C LEU A 305 20.05 -29.03 3.10
N ASP A 306 19.43 -30.07 2.55
CA ASP A 306 19.91 -31.46 2.65
C ASP A 306 21.32 -31.60 2.06
N ARG A 307 21.59 -30.92 0.93
CA ARG A 307 22.93 -30.89 0.33
C ARG A 307 23.92 -30.08 1.18
N PHE A 308 23.49 -28.93 1.69
CA PHE A 308 24.33 -28.07 2.54
C PHE A 308 24.72 -28.76 3.86
N ALA A 309 23.78 -29.49 4.47
CA ALA A 309 23.98 -30.24 5.70
C ALA A 309 25.11 -31.29 5.61
N ARG A 310 25.38 -31.83 4.41
CA ARG A 310 26.50 -32.78 4.20
C ARG A 310 27.89 -32.15 4.39
N GLN A 311 27.96 -30.82 4.37
CA GLN A 311 29.20 -30.07 4.53
C GLN A 311 29.30 -29.40 5.91
N GLY A 312 28.33 -29.64 6.80
CA GLY A 312 28.23 -28.97 8.09
C GLY A 312 27.88 -29.93 9.23
N VAL A 313 27.46 -29.34 10.34
CA VAL A 313 27.00 -30.06 11.53
C VAL A 313 25.49 -29.93 11.62
N VAL A 314 24.79 -31.05 11.79
CA VAL A 314 23.34 -31.11 11.97
C VAL A 314 23.03 -31.47 13.42
N PHE A 315 22.20 -30.68 14.06
CA PHE A 315 21.67 -31.01 15.39
C PHE A 315 20.33 -31.74 15.24
N GLU A 316 20.26 -32.97 15.76
CA GLU A 316 19.03 -33.76 15.82
C GLU A 316 18.04 -33.21 16.86
N HIS A 317 18.56 -32.56 17.91
CA HIS A 317 17.79 -31.99 19.01
C HIS A 317 18.05 -30.49 19.17
N ALA A 318 17.56 -29.69 18.23
CA ALA A 318 17.53 -28.23 18.33
C ALA A 318 16.15 -27.75 18.80
N ILE A 319 15.97 -27.54 20.10
CA ILE A 319 14.68 -27.21 20.72
C ILE A 319 14.51 -25.69 20.77
N ALA A 320 13.38 -25.19 20.24
CA ALA A 320 13.05 -23.78 20.32
C ALA A 320 12.78 -23.36 21.79
N PRO A 321 13.28 -22.19 22.24
CA PRO A 321 13.09 -21.73 23.61
C PRO A 321 11.64 -21.29 23.90
N SER A 322 10.83 -21.09 22.86
CA SER A 322 9.40 -20.78 22.96
C SER A 322 8.64 -21.38 21.78
N SER A 323 7.34 -21.66 21.99
CA SER A 323 6.42 -22.11 20.93
C SER A 323 5.95 -20.98 20.02
N TRP A 324 6.35 -19.73 20.29
CA TRP A 324 5.94 -18.55 19.54
C TRP A 324 7.13 -17.81 18.93
N THR A 325 6.95 -17.32 17.69
CA THR A 325 7.96 -16.64 16.86
C THR A 325 8.68 -15.53 17.61
N LEU A 326 7.98 -14.52 18.15
CA LEU A 326 8.62 -13.33 18.73
C LEU A 326 9.50 -13.67 19.95
N PRO A 327 9.01 -14.35 21.01
CA PRO A 327 9.86 -14.70 22.14
C PRO A 327 11.02 -15.63 21.73
N SER A 328 10.80 -16.54 20.77
CA SER A 328 11.85 -17.44 20.30
C SER A 328 12.98 -16.69 19.59
N HIS A 329 12.65 -15.70 18.74
CA HIS A 329 13.64 -14.84 18.09
C HIS A 329 14.34 -13.90 19.07
N ALA A 330 13.60 -13.34 20.03
CA ALA A 330 14.18 -12.53 21.09
C ALA A 330 15.22 -13.32 21.89
N THR A 331 14.93 -14.56 22.26
CA THR A 331 15.92 -15.46 22.89
C THR A 331 17.11 -15.73 21.97
N LEU A 332 16.87 -16.00 20.67
CA LEU A 332 17.94 -16.25 19.70
C LEU A 332 18.90 -15.05 19.59
N PHE A 333 18.39 -13.83 19.60
CA PHE A 333 19.21 -12.63 19.48
C PHE A 333 19.86 -12.21 20.79
N THR A 334 19.23 -12.39 21.94
CA THR A 334 19.76 -11.90 23.22
C THR A 334 20.48 -12.95 24.05
N ALA A 335 20.35 -14.23 23.69
CA ALA A 335 20.76 -15.37 24.50
C ALA A 335 20.12 -15.37 25.92
N ARG A 336 18.89 -14.86 26.03
CA ARG A 336 18.11 -14.79 27.28
C ARG A 336 16.84 -15.60 27.19
N HIS A 337 16.45 -16.24 28.28
CA HIS A 337 15.20 -16.99 28.32
C HIS A 337 13.98 -16.06 28.15
N PRO A 338 12.84 -16.59 27.65
CA PRO A 338 11.63 -15.80 27.46
C PRO A 338 11.15 -15.01 28.68
N TYR A 339 11.34 -15.55 29.89
CA TYR A 339 10.96 -14.88 31.13
C TYR A 339 11.90 -13.73 31.54
N GLU A 340 13.09 -13.61 30.94
CA GLU A 340 14.03 -12.52 31.20
C GLU A 340 13.75 -11.31 30.32
N HIS A 341 13.53 -11.51 29.01
CA HIS A 341 13.31 -10.42 28.06
C HIS A 341 11.84 -10.01 27.91
N LEU A 342 10.89 -10.87 28.32
CA LEU A 342 9.44 -10.63 28.33
C LEU A 342 8.78 -10.21 27.00
N ALA A 343 9.56 -10.11 25.91
CA ALA A 343 9.07 -9.80 24.57
C ALA A 343 7.89 -10.69 24.17
N ASP A 344 6.77 -10.04 23.83
CA ASP A 344 5.50 -10.65 23.48
C ASP A 344 4.73 -9.75 22.49
N GLY A 345 3.54 -10.15 22.04
CA GLY A 345 2.78 -9.39 21.03
C GLY A 345 2.27 -8.02 21.48
N ARG A 346 2.52 -7.65 22.74
CA ARG A 346 2.21 -6.35 23.36
C ARG A 346 3.45 -5.65 23.90
N ILE A 347 4.58 -6.34 24.02
CA ILE A 347 5.84 -5.88 24.60
C ILE A 347 6.95 -6.16 23.58
N ALA A 348 7.48 -5.13 22.93
CA ALA A 348 8.63 -5.28 22.05
C ALA A 348 9.89 -5.69 22.83
N LEU A 349 10.84 -6.30 22.14
CA LEU A 349 12.17 -6.49 22.69
C LEU A 349 12.83 -5.12 22.93
N ASP A 350 13.21 -4.86 24.17
CA ASP A 350 13.88 -3.60 24.53
C ASP A 350 15.41 -3.72 24.43
N GLY A 351 16.10 -2.61 24.65
CA GLY A 351 17.56 -2.55 24.64
C GLY A 351 18.23 -3.00 25.95
N THR A 352 17.52 -3.70 26.85
CA THR A 352 18.07 -4.12 28.15
C THR A 352 19.20 -5.13 27.96
N PHE A 353 19.07 -6.02 26.98
CA PHE A 353 20.09 -7.03 26.67
C PHE A 353 20.69 -6.78 25.28
N PRO A 354 22.03 -6.80 25.15
CA PRO A 354 22.67 -6.67 23.86
C PRO A 354 22.31 -7.87 22.98
N THR A 355 21.95 -7.58 21.74
CA THR A 355 21.65 -8.56 20.71
C THR A 355 22.91 -9.13 20.05
N LEU A 356 22.78 -10.26 19.36
CA LEU A 356 23.83 -10.88 18.56
C LEU A 356 24.42 -9.89 17.56
N ALA A 357 23.58 -9.08 16.92
CA ALA A 357 24.03 -8.06 15.96
C ALA A 357 24.86 -6.97 16.65
N GLU A 358 24.43 -6.47 17.81
CA GLU A 358 25.18 -5.47 18.58
C GLU A 358 26.51 -6.01 19.09
N ARG A 359 26.54 -7.28 19.51
CA ARG A 359 27.79 -7.96 19.87
C ARG A 359 28.74 -8.08 18.69
N LEU A 360 28.26 -8.44 17.51
CA LEU A 360 29.10 -8.52 16.30
C LEU A 360 29.59 -7.13 15.86
N VAL A 361 28.75 -6.10 15.94
CA VAL A 361 29.14 -4.70 15.67
C VAL A 361 30.27 -4.25 16.59
N ALA A 362 30.24 -4.61 17.88
CA ALA A 362 31.32 -4.31 18.81
C ALA A 362 32.65 -4.97 18.44
N GLU A 363 32.60 -6.07 17.68
CA GLU A 363 33.77 -6.82 17.15
C GLU A 363 34.12 -6.41 15.70
N GLY A 364 33.56 -5.32 15.18
CA GLY A 364 33.92 -4.77 13.87
C GLY A 364 33.15 -5.33 12.68
N TYR A 365 32.09 -6.11 12.93
CA TYR A 365 31.26 -6.65 11.85
C TYR A 365 30.23 -5.63 11.37
N GLU A 366 30.12 -5.51 10.04
CA GLU A 366 28.93 -4.95 9.41
C GLU A 366 27.77 -5.94 9.54
N THR A 367 26.67 -5.52 10.17
CA THR A 367 25.48 -6.36 10.37
C THR A 367 24.28 -5.83 9.60
N ALA A 368 23.53 -6.74 8.98
CA ALA A 368 22.32 -6.44 8.24
C ALA A 368 21.26 -7.53 8.45
N GLY A 369 20.00 -7.12 8.53
CA GLY A 369 18.85 -8.01 8.68
C GLY A 369 17.85 -7.86 7.55
N PHE A 370 17.39 -8.98 7.00
CA PHE A 370 16.36 -9.03 5.96
C PHE A 370 15.22 -9.92 6.45
N VAL A 371 14.03 -9.33 6.60
CA VAL A 371 12.93 -9.97 7.32
C VAL A 371 11.69 -10.03 6.44
N GLY A 372 11.07 -11.22 6.36
CA GLY A 372 9.78 -11.43 5.69
C GLY A 372 8.57 -11.28 6.62
N ASN A 373 8.75 -11.47 7.93
CA ASN A 373 7.70 -11.36 8.95
C ASN A 373 7.72 -9.98 9.63
N LEU A 374 7.21 -8.97 8.94
CA LEU A 374 7.22 -7.58 9.43
C LEU A 374 6.32 -7.34 10.66
N GLY A 375 5.47 -8.30 11.05
CA GLY A 375 4.58 -8.16 12.19
C GLY A 375 5.21 -8.50 13.54
N TYR A 376 6.26 -9.33 13.54
CA TYR A 376 6.84 -9.88 14.78
C TYR A 376 8.36 -9.79 14.86
N THR A 377 9.07 -9.57 13.76
CA THR A 377 10.55 -9.52 13.74
C THR A 377 11.07 -8.31 12.96
N ALA A 378 10.26 -7.26 12.85
CA ALA A 378 10.72 -5.98 12.32
C ALA A 378 11.65 -5.29 13.32
N ARG A 379 12.50 -4.38 12.83
CA ARG A 379 13.43 -3.54 13.63
C ARG A 379 12.80 -2.95 14.90
N VAL A 380 11.50 -2.72 14.89
CA VAL A 380 10.76 -2.10 15.99
C VAL A 380 10.29 -3.13 17.02
N SER A 381 9.88 -4.32 16.60
CA SER A 381 9.45 -5.39 17.50
C SER A 381 10.63 -6.16 18.11
N GLY A 382 11.79 -6.12 17.44
CA GLY A 382 12.97 -6.92 17.71
C GLY A 382 13.54 -7.43 16.40
#